data_AF-A0A7Y7DV41-F1
#
_entry.id   AF-A0A7Y7DV41-F1
#
_cell.length_a   1.000
_cell.length_b   1.000
_cell.length_c   1.000
_cell.angle_alpha   90.00
_cell.angle_beta   90.00
_cell.angle_gamma   90.00
#
_symmetry.space_group_name_H-M   'P 1'
#
loop_
_entity.id
_entity.type
_entity.pdbx_description
1 polymer ?
#
loop_
_entity_poly.entity_id
_entity_poly.type
_entity_poly.pdbx_seq_one_letter_code
_entity_poly.pdbx_strand_id
1 'polypeptide(L)'
;MKQLFFIALLVSLVSCSRSIERLPTPDNLIPREKMVTVLKEMLKLESHIQNQYGQVSIYYKVMEHSGDSLLSTFQLDREAYEASMDYYGSRQEEMKAIYSESLEQMNEELGELESE
;
A
#
# COMPACT_ATOMS: atom_id res chain seq x y z
N MET A 1 25.29 -38.14 20.84
CA MET A 1 24.76 -37.94 19.47
C MET A 1 23.25 -38.09 19.37
N LYS A 2 22.62 -39.10 19.99
CA LYS A 2 21.14 -39.29 19.99
C LYS A 2 20.36 -38.11 20.59
N GLN A 3 20.90 -37.45 21.63
CA GLN A 3 20.31 -36.27 22.30
C GLN A 3 20.31 -35.01 21.42
N LEU A 4 21.34 -34.80 20.58
CA LEU A 4 21.44 -33.66 19.67
C LEU A 4 20.41 -33.75 18.53
N PHE A 5 20.09 -34.98 18.10
CA PHE A 5 19.07 -35.25 17.10
C PHE A 5 17.66 -34.87 17.60
N PHE A 6 17.37 -35.10 18.88
CA PHE A 6 16.09 -34.69 19.50
C PHE A 6 15.95 -33.17 19.60
N ILE A 7 17.03 -32.44 19.88
CA ILE A 7 17.02 -30.98 19.92
C ILE A 7 16.81 -30.39 18.52
N ALA A 8 17.45 -30.96 17.50
CA ALA A 8 17.25 -30.54 16.11
C ALA A 8 15.81 -30.81 15.60
N LEU A 9 15.19 -31.91 16.03
CA LEU A 9 13.80 -32.25 15.71
C LEU A 9 12.78 -31.34 16.44
N LEU A 10 13.12 -30.83 17.62
CA LEU A 10 12.24 -29.91 18.36
C LEU A 10 12.24 -28.49 17.77
N VAL A 11 13.39 -28.06 17.21
CA VAL A 11 13.54 -26.74 16.57
C VAL A 11 12.80 -26.66 15.23
N SER A 12 12.64 -27.77 14.51
CA SER A 12 11.88 -27.79 13.25
C SER A 12 10.35 -27.70 13.41
N LEU A 13 9.81 -27.98 14.61
CA LEU A 13 8.38 -27.84 14.91
C LEU A 13 7.97 -26.41 15.27
N VAL A 14 8.92 -25.50 15.49
CA VAL A 14 8.67 -24.06 15.73
C VAL A 14 8.78 -23.26 14.42
N SER A 15 8.74 -23.93 13.26
CA SER A 15 8.57 -23.26 11.97
C SER A 15 7.27 -22.46 12.02
N CYS A 16 7.44 -21.14 12.08
CA CYS A 16 6.39 -20.17 12.37
C CYS A 16 5.25 -20.26 11.35
N SER A 17 4.16 -20.93 11.71
CA SER A 17 2.84 -20.60 11.17
C SER A 17 2.34 -19.31 11.85
N ARG A 18 3.10 -18.22 11.73
CA ARG A 18 2.59 -16.90 12.11
C ARG A 18 1.61 -16.51 11.01
N SER A 19 0.37 -16.98 11.14
CA SER A 19 -0.72 -16.53 10.28
C SER A 19 -0.77 -15.01 10.37
N ILE A 20 -0.59 -14.33 9.24
CA ILE A 20 -0.78 -12.89 9.17
C ILE A 20 -2.21 -12.62 9.65
N GLU A 21 -2.33 -11.92 10.77
CA GLU A 21 -3.63 -11.55 11.32
C GLU A 21 -4.31 -10.61 10.33
N ARG A 22 -5.45 -11.05 9.77
CA ARG A 22 -6.22 -10.23 8.84
C ARG A 22 -7.07 -9.26 9.62
N LEU A 23 -6.97 -7.99 9.27
CA LEU A 23 -7.84 -6.98 9.85
C LEU A 23 -9.28 -7.16 9.34
N PRO A 24 -10.29 -6.89 10.20
CA PRO A 24 -11.68 -6.94 9.81
C PRO A 24 -11.97 -5.95 8.68
N THR A 25 -13.00 -6.23 7.89
CA THR A 25 -13.47 -5.31 6.84
C THR A 25 -14.00 -4.02 7.50
N PRO A 26 -13.47 -2.83 7.15
CA PRO A 26 -14.02 -1.57 7.63
C PRO A 26 -15.34 -1.25 6.94
N ASP A 27 -16.24 -0.54 7.63
CA ASP A 27 -17.56 -0.18 7.09
C ASP A 27 -17.47 0.74 5.87
N ASN A 28 -16.42 1.54 5.79
CA ASN A 28 -16.11 2.48 4.72
C ASN A 28 -15.00 1.98 3.79
N LEU A 29 -14.88 0.66 3.59
CA LEU A 29 -13.90 0.06 2.69
C LEU A 29 -14.00 0.65 1.28
N ILE A 30 -12.90 1.22 0.79
CA ILE A 30 -12.73 1.62 -0.60
C ILE A 30 -12.65 0.35 -1.45
N PRO A 31 -13.54 0.16 -2.45
CA PRO A 31 -13.47 -1.01 -3.33
C PRO A 31 -12.13 -1.11 -4.05
N ARG A 32 -11.64 -2.34 -4.26
CA ARG A 32 -10.31 -2.63 -4.84
C ARG A 32 -10.01 -1.82 -6.10
N GLU A 33 -10.93 -1.80 -7.06
CA GLU A 33 -10.77 -1.06 -8.33
C GLU A 33 -10.58 0.44 -8.09
N LYS A 34 -11.38 1.03 -7.19
CA LYS A 34 -11.24 2.45 -6.80
C LYS A 34 -9.92 2.67 -6.06
N MET A 35 -9.48 1.71 -5.23
CA MET A 35 -8.22 1.78 -4.51
C MET A 35 -7.01 1.79 -5.45
N VAL A 36 -7.03 0.99 -6.53
CA VAL A 36 -6.01 1.01 -7.58
C VAL A 36 -5.89 2.42 -8.19
N THR A 37 -7.02 3.02 -8.58
CA THR A 37 -7.02 4.38 -9.14
C THR A 37 -6.49 5.43 -8.16
N VAL A 38 -6.95 5.38 -6.90
CA VAL A 38 -6.55 6.34 -5.86
C VAL A 38 -5.07 6.19 -5.54
N LEU A 39 -4.57 4.96 -5.39
CA LEU A 39 -3.18 4.68 -5.07
C LEU A 39 -2.25 5.12 -6.21
N LYS A 40 -2.63 4.88 -7.47
CA LYS A 40 -1.90 5.38 -8.64
C LYS A 40 -1.72 6.91 -8.58
N GLU A 41 -2.80 7.66 -8.35
CA GLU A 41 -2.71 9.11 -8.26
C GLU A 41 -1.94 9.58 -7.02
N MET A 42 -2.04 8.85 -5.89
CA MET A 42 -1.26 9.12 -4.69
C MET A 42 0.25 8.95 -4.94
N LEU A 43 0.64 7.91 -5.69
CA LEU A 43 2.04 7.66 -6.09
C LEU A 43 2.57 8.76 -7.02
N LYS A 44 1.76 9.23 -7.98
CA LYS A 44 2.10 10.37 -8.85
C LYS A 44 2.33 11.64 -8.03
N LEU A 45 1.42 11.92 -7.09
CA LEU A 45 1.52 13.04 -6.17
C LEU A 45 2.78 12.95 -5.30
N GLU A 46 3.02 11.79 -4.71
CA GLU A 46 4.20 11.52 -3.89
C GLU A 46 5.48 11.77 -4.70
N SER A 47 5.58 11.22 -5.91
CA SER A 47 6.74 11.41 -6.79
C SER A 47 7.01 12.89 -7.10
N HIS A 48 5.95 13.66 -7.40
CA HIS A 48 6.06 15.11 -7.62
C HIS A 48 6.60 15.84 -6.39
N ILE A 49 6.07 15.54 -5.20
CA ILE A 49 6.47 16.19 -3.95
C ILE A 49 7.89 15.78 -3.56
N GLN A 50 8.26 14.49 -3.69
CA GLN A 50 9.61 14.00 -3.40
C GLN A 50 10.67 14.70 -4.26
N ASN A 51 10.38 14.95 -5.53
CA ASN A 51 11.28 15.66 -6.44
C ASN A 51 11.45 17.14 -6.07
N GLN A 52 10.42 17.77 -5.48
CA GLN A 52 10.43 19.20 -5.16
C GLN A 52 10.92 19.53 -3.75
N TYR A 53 10.71 18.63 -2.78
CA TYR A 53 10.93 18.91 -1.36
C TYR A 53 11.90 17.89 -0.72
N GLY A 54 13.19 18.22 -0.71
CA GLY A 54 14.21 17.38 -0.06
C GLY A 54 14.23 17.44 1.49
N GLN A 55 13.55 18.42 2.11
CA GLN A 55 13.46 18.54 3.57
C GLN A 55 12.26 17.76 4.11
N VAL A 56 12.52 16.74 4.94
CA VAL A 56 11.50 15.82 5.49
C VAL A 56 10.34 16.55 6.19
N SER A 57 10.63 17.61 6.94
CA SER A 57 9.60 18.37 7.68
C SER A 57 8.64 19.14 6.76
N ILE A 58 9.12 19.57 5.59
CA ILE A 58 8.31 20.25 4.57
C ILE A 58 7.56 19.19 3.76
N TYR A 59 8.26 18.15 3.33
CA TYR A 59 7.70 16.99 2.62
C TYR A 59 6.44 16.46 3.30
N TYR A 60 6.52 16.15 4.60
CA TYR A 60 5.41 15.57 5.36
C TYR A 60 4.17 16.48 5.33
N LYS A 61 4.33 17.78 5.59
CA LYS A 61 3.22 18.73 5.61
C LYS A 61 2.59 18.91 4.23
N VAL A 62 3.41 18.98 3.18
CA VAL A 62 2.93 19.13 1.81
C VAL A 62 2.21 17.86 1.36
N MET A 63 2.73 16.68 1.69
CA MET A 63 2.11 15.40 1.40
C MET A 63 0.76 15.25 2.11
N GLU A 64 0.69 15.64 3.39
CA GLU A 64 -0.53 15.61 4.17
C GLU A 64 -1.64 16.46 3.53
N HIS A 65 -1.36 17.73 3.25
CA HIS A 65 -2.36 18.64 2.67
C HIS A 65 -2.72 18.27 1.23
N SER A 66 -1.74 17.91 0.41
CA SER A 66 -1.98 17.56 -0.99
C SER A 66 -2.72 16.22 -1.10
N GLY A 67 -2.40 15.27 -0.21
CA GLY A 67 -3.08 13.97 -0.12
C GLY A 67 -4.56 14.13 0.22
N ASP A 68 -4.91 14.96 1.20
CA ASP A 68 -6.32 15.27 1.50
C ASP A 68 -7.04 15.90 0.31
N SER A 69 -6.38 16.85 -0.35
CA SER A 69 -6.94 17.47 -1.54
C SER A 69 -7.19 16.44 -2.62
N LEU A 70 -6.27 15.50 -2.85
CA LEU A 70 -6.44 14.41 -3.82
C LEU A 70 -7.62 13.50 -3.45
N LEU A 71 -7.69 13.03 -2.21
CA LEU A 71 -8.78 12.15 -1.74
C LEU A 71 -10.16 12.80 -1.91
N SER A 72 -10.25 14.12 -1.69
CA SER A 72 -11.49 14.87 -1.89
C SER A 72 -12.01 14.81 -3.33
N THR A 73 -11.11 14.74 -4.33
CA THR A 73 -11.51 14.59 -5.75
C THR A 73 -12.21 13.26 -6.04
N PHE A 74 -11.92 12.24 -5.22
CA PHE A 74 -12.55 10.92 -5.28
C PHE A 74 -13.74 10.77 -4.34
N GLN A 75 -14.17 11.84 -3.65
CA GLN A 75 -15.19 11.81 -2.61
C GLN A 75 -14.84 10.80 -1.50
N LEU A 76 -13.56 10.79 -1.11
CA LEU A 76 -13.04 9.98 -0.03
C LEU A 76 -12.56 10.88 1.09
N ASP A 77 -12.76 10.44 2.33
CA ASP A 77 -12.08 11.01 3.49
C ASP A 77 -10.79 10.22 3.79
N ARG A 78 -9.94 10.81 4.62
CA ARG A 78 -8.68 10.21 5.05
C ARG A 78 -8.89 8.91 5.83
N GLU A 79 -9.92 8.86 6.66
CA GLU A 79 -10.22 7.70 7.52
C GLU A 79 -10.55 6.45 6.69
N ALA A 80 -11.37 6.59 5.65
CA ALA A 80 -11.69 5.51 4.72
C ALA A 80 -10.46 5.04 3.96
N TYR A 81 -9.60 5.97 3.55
CA TYR A 81 -8.34 5.63 2.87
C TYR A 81 -7.39 4.86 3.79
N GLU A 82 -7.14 5.36 5.00
CA GLU A 82 -6.27 4.72 5.99
C GLU A 82 -6.80 3.33 6.40
N ALA A 83 -8.11 3.23 6.72
CA ALA A 83 -8.73 1.95 7.06
C ALA A 83 -8.67 0.93 5.91
N SER A 84 -8.79 1.40 4.67
CA SER A 84 -8.66 0.54 3.48
C SER A 84 -7.21 0.11 3.25
N MET A 85 -6.24 1.01 3.45
CA MET A 85 -4.80 0.68 3.40
C MET A 85 -4.44 -0.39 4.43
N ASP A 86 -4.95 -0.28 5.66
CA ASP A 86 -4.77 -1.27 6.71
C ASP A 86 -5.44 -2.61 6.35
N TYR A 87 -6.69 -2.57 5.87
CA TYR A 87 -7.43 -3.74 5.44
C TYR A 87 -6.68 -4.52 4.36
N TYR A 88 -6.31 -3.86 3.27
CA TYR A 88 -5.59 -4.48 2.17
C TYR A 88 -4.17 -4.85 2.60
N GLY A 89 -3.52 -4.04 3.43
CA GLY A 89 -2.16 -4.28 3.93
C GLY A 89 -2.05 -5.56 4.76
N SER A 90 -3.11 -5.93 5.47
CA SER A 90 -3.20 -7.22 6.17
C SER A 90 -3.42 -8.43 5.24
N ARG A 91 -3.64 -8.20 3.94
CA ARG A 91 -3.85 -9.20 2.88
C ARG A 91 -2.76 -9.08 1.82
N GLN A 92 -1.57 -9.57 2.14
CA GLN A 92 -0.34 -9.40 1.35
C GLN A 92 -0.49 -9.54 -0.17
N GLU A 93 -1.11 -10.62 -0.65
CA GLU A 93 -1.29 -10.85 -2.10
C GLU A 93 -2.24 -9.84 -2.74
N GLU A 94 -3.28 -9.42 -2.03
CA GLU A 94 -4.24 -8.43 -2.53
C GLU A 94 -3.62 -7.03 -2.60
N MET A 95 -2.90 -6.62 -1.55
CA MET A 95 -2.16 -5.36 -1.58
C MET A 95 -1.08 -5.35 -2.66
N LYS A 96 -0.34 -6.45 -2.82
CA LYS A 96 0.65 -6.58 -3.90
C LYS A 96 -0.02 -6.41 -5.26
N ALA A 97 -1.17 -7.04 -5.49
CA ALA A 97 -1.92 -6.89 -6.73
C ALA A 97 -2.39 -5.45 -6.95
N ILE A 98 -2.88 -4.76 -5.91
CA ILE A 98 -3.29 -3.35 -5.99
C ILE A 98 -2.10 -2.46 -6.41
N TYR A 99 -0.94 -2.63 -5.77
CA TYR A 99 0.27 -1.87 -6.13
C TYR A 99 0.74 -2.17 -7.55
N SER A 100 0.79 -3.45 -7.94
CA SER A 100 1.21 -3.84 -9.29
C SER A 100 0.31 -3.23 -10.37
N GLU A 101 -1.00 -3.30 -10.19
CA GLU A 101 -1.97 -2.72 -11.12
C GLU A 101 -1.89 -1.18 -11.16
N SER A 102 -1.66 -0.54 -10.00
CA SER A 102 -1.46 0.92 -9.94
C SER A 102 -0.24 1.37 -10.73
N LEU A 103 0.88 0.63 -10.62
CA LEU A 103 2.11 0.91 -11.36
C LEU A 103 1.97 0.60 -12.86
N GLU A 104 1.24 -0.46 -13.22
CA GLU A 104 0.95 -0.80 -14.62
C GLU A 104 0.17 0.33 -15.29
N GLN A 105 -0.93 0.78 -14.70
CA GLN A 105 -1.71 1.91 -15.23
C GLN A 105 -0.89 3.20 -15.33
N MET A 106 0.00 3.46 -14.38
CA MET A 106 0.89 4.63 -14.43
C MET A 106 1.89 4.55 -15.59
N ASN A 107 2.42 3.36 -15.87
CA ASN A 107 3.33 3.15 -17.00
C ASN A 107 2.60 3.22 -18.35
N GLU A 108 1.36 2.74 -18.42
CA GLU A 108 0.50 2.88 -19.60
C GLU A 108 0.26 4.36 -19.93
N GLU A 109 -0.15 5.16 -18.93
CA GLU A 109 -0.32 6.62 -19.08
C GLU A 109 0.96 7.31 -19.57
N LEU A 110 2.12 6.92 -19.03
CA LEU A 110 3.41 7.45 -19.47
C LEU A 110 3.70 7.11 -20.94
N GLY A 111 3.46 5.86 -21.34
CA GLY A 111 3.65 5.42 -22.72
C GLY A 111 2.74 6.13 -23.72
N GLU A 112 1.50 6.44 -23.32
CA GLU A 112 0.58 7.25 -24.12
C GLU A 112 1.13 8.67 -24.31
N LEU A 113 1.57 9.32 -23.23
CA LEU A 113 2.14 10.68 -23.27
C LEU A 113 3.43 10.77 -24.10
N GLU A 114 4.28 9.74 -24.11
CA GLU A 114 5.51 9.70 -24.92
C GLU A 114 5.23 9.46 -26.42
N SER A 115 4.03 9.00 -26.76
CA SER A 115 3.63 8.70 -28.14
C SER A 115 2.95 9.86 -28.87
N GLU A 116 2.58 10.92 -28.14
CA GLU A 116 2.03 12.19 -28.66
C GLU A 116 3.12 13.17 -29.13
#